data_AF-A6VEL3-F1
#
_entry.id   AF-A6VEL3-F1
#
_cell.length_a   1.000
_cell.length_b   1.000
_cell.length_c   1.000
_cell.angle_alpha   90.00
_cell.angle_beta   90.00
_cell.angle_gamma   90.00
#
_symmetry.space_group_name_H-M   'P 1'
#
loop_
_entity.id
_entity.type
_entity.pdbx_description
1 polymer ?
#
loop_
_entity_poly.entity_id
_entity_poly.type
_entity_poly.pdbx_seq_one_letter_code
_entity_poly.pdbx_strand_id
1 'polypeptide(L)'
;MNDIVRRDPRAEWIARNRLHPLHAAMQSAQGGEARWMGPNGVLRKNPHAVGFVGPNGIRRIDRSGCQQGGGARRASVAQEAQLPLHVIEQPAFLVAVVPDLVGGRLTSHDKDLLGLARKLAGSDGAVLAVVFGEHKESAFDSAGVDRLLHLAGDQYDGYAPEQRVLALRNLENQFVPRHWLFPDSRSGGGELGRRLAAALGERPATRVWQVEEGRCIGRAGAGREDIQRALPRLLLAAAECAEPVSETRHEVRELHMAEQVARNLPRIEDLGPVAVDPARIPMAEAEFILSGGNGVQDWALFHQAAAALGATEGASRVAVDDGHMPRNRQVGATGTWVTARVYLAVGISGAIQHLQGIGACDKVVAVNRDAGCDMIKRADLSVIGDSTEILRALVRLAEAHRNGAARDAA
;
A
#
# COMPACT_ATOMS: atom_id res chain seq x y z
N MET A 1 -38.52 -2.73 62.79
CA MET A 1 -37.91 -4.07 62.96
C MET A 1 -36.56 -4.01 62.27
N ASN A 2 -35.47 -4.17 63.03
CA ASN A 2 -34.10 -4.09 62.51
C ASN A 2 -33.85 -5.22 61.50
N ASP A 3 -33.63 -4.89 60.22
CA ASP A 3 -33.12 -5.81 59.22
C ASP A 3 -31.63 -6.07 59.47
N ILE A 4 -31.33 -6.85 60.51
CA ILE A 4 -29.99 -7.42 60.70
C ILE A 4 -29.86 -8.56 59.69
N VAL A 5 -29.18 -8.26 58.58
CA VAL A 5 -28.80 -9.25 57.56
C VAL A 5 -27.91 -10.31 58.22
N ARG A 6 -28.49 -11.46 58.58
CA ARG A 6 -27.72 -12.63 59.04
C ARG A 6 -26.98 -13.22 57.85
N ARG A 7 -25.67 -12.99 57.79
CA ARG A 7 -24.76 -13.56 56.79
C ARG A 7 -24.17 -14.85 57.34
N ASP A 8 -24.32 -15.97 56.62
CA ASP A 8 -23.67 -17.24 56.96
C ASP A 8 -22.18 -17.18 56.57
N PRO A 9 -21.24 -17.22 57.53
CA PRO A 9 -19.81 -17.12 57.24
C PRO A 9 -19.30 -18.28 56.39
N ARG A 10 -19.89 -19.47 56.51
CA ARG A 10 -19.47 -20.65 55.75
C ARG A 10 -19.88 -20.50 54.29
N ALA A 11 -21.06 -19.96 54.03
CA ALA A 11 -21.52 -19.65 52.69
C ALA A 11 -20.65 -18.59 52.01
N GLU A 12 -20.30 -17.51 52.72
CA GLU A 12 -19.40 -16.49 52.17
C GLU A 12 -18.00 -17.03 51.85
N TRP A 13 -17.48 -17.93 52.68
CA TRP A 13 -16.17 -18.55 52.45
C TRP A 13 -16.17 -19.44 51.20
N ILE A 14 -17.20 -20.27 51.02
CA ILE A 14 -17.37 -21.10 49.81
C ILE A 14 -17.51 -20.23 48.56
N ALA A 15 -18.27 -19.13 48.64
CA ALA A 15 -18.42 -18.18 47.53
C ALA A 15 -17.12 -17.43 47.17
N ARG A 16 -16.15 -17.31 48.09
CA ARG A 16 -14.85 -16.66 47.82
C ARG A 16 -13.76 -17.64 47.36
N ASN A 17 -13.84 -18.91 47.75
CA ASN A 17 -12.81 -19.90 47.44
C ASN A 17 -13.09 -20.61 46.10
N ARG A 18 -12.40 -20.17 45.04
CA ARG A 18 -12.55 -20.71 43.66
C ARG A 18 -12.18 -22.18 43.50
N LEU A 19 -11.39 -22.73 44.43
CA LEU A 19 -10.97 -24.13 44.42
C LEU A 19 -11.94 -25.03 45.19
N HIS A 20 -12.95 -24.47 45.85
CA HIS A 20 -13.92 -25.24 46.62
C HIS A 20 -14.93 -25.95 45.68
N PRO A 21 -15.22 -27.26 45.86
CA PRO A 21 -16.06 -28.03 44.94
C PRO A 21 -17.46 -27.45 44.71
N LEU A 22 -18.02 -26.83 45.75
CA LEU A 22 -19.36 -26.23 45.74
C LEU A 22 -19.40 -24.78 45.23
N HIS A 23 -18.25 -24.20 44.84
CA HIS A 23 -18.15 -22.81 44.42
C HIS A 23 -19.03 -22.48 43.19
N ALA A 24 -18.99 -23.35 42.17
CA ALA A 24 -19.77 -23.16 40.95
C ALA A 24 -21.29 -23.25 41.21
N ALA A 25 -21.72 -24.20 42.03
CA ALA A 25 -23.13 -24.36 42.43
C ALA A 25 -23.65 -23.17 43.24
N MET A 26 -22.79 -22.55 44.07
CA MET A 26 -23.17 -21.35 44.81
C MET A 26 -23.33 -20.10 43.94
N GLN A 27 -22.51 -19.95 42.88
CA GLN A 27 -22.68 -18.85 41.93
C GLN A 27 -23.98 -18.96 41.14
N SER A 28 -24.43 -20.19 40.81
CA SER A 28 -25.71 -20.39 40.14
C SER A 28 -26.93 -20.15 41.03
N ALA A 29 -26.83 -20.44 42.34
CA ALA A 29 -27.94 -20.27 43.28
C ALA A 29 -28.20 -18.81 43.69
N GLN A 30 -27.18 -17.93 43.59
CA GLN A 30 -27.32 -16.48 43.82
C GLN A 30 -27.85 -15.70 42.61
N GLY A 31 -28.58 -16.37 41.71
CA GLY A 31 -29.40 -15.70 40.70
C GLY A 31 -28.63 -14.79 39.76
N GLY A 32 -27.50 -15.24 39.20
CA GLY A 32 -26.87 -14.59 38.04
C GLY A 32 -26.69 -13.07 38.14
N GLU A 33 -26.53 -12.52 39.35
CA GLU A 33 -26.43 -11.08 39.51
C GLU A 33 -25.07 -10.63 38.99
N ALA A 34 -25.08 -10.16 37.75
CA ALA A 34 -23.95 -9.57 37.04
C ALA A 34 -23.28 -8.41 37.81
N ARG A 35 -23.96 -7.89 38.85
CA ARG A 35 -23.51 -6.77 39.68
C ARG A 35 -23.95 -7.01 41.13
N TRP A 36 -23.05 -6.82 42.09
CA TRP A 36 -23.37 -6.85 43.52
C TRP A 36 -22.68 -5.69 44.25
N MET A 37 -23.25 -5.26 45.37
CA MET A 37 -22.66 -4.19 46.18
C MET A 37 -21.59 -4.77 47.11
N GLY A 38 -20.37 -4.26 46.99
CA GLY A 38 -19.25 -4.69 47.84
C GLY A 38 -19.43 -4.23 49.29
N PRO A 39 -18.71 -4.84 50.25
CA PRO A 39 -18.79 -4.50 51.67
C PRO A 39 -18.43 -3.03 51.99
N ASN A 40 -17.76 -2.33 51.08
CA ASN A 40 -17.39 -0.92 51.21
C ASN A 40 -18.33 0.02 50.41
N GLY A 41 -19.52 -0.44 50.02
CA GLY A 41 -20.48 0.35 49.23
C GLY A 41 -20.16 0.50 47.74
N VAL A 42 -19.06 -0.09 47.24
CA VAL A 42 -18.65 -0.01 45.83
C VAL A 42 -19.31 -1.13 45.02
N LEU A 43 -19.98 -0.77 43.92
CA LEU A 43 -20.63 -1.72 43.02
C LEU A 43 -19.57 -2.56 42.27
N ARG A 44 -19.61 -3.88 42.45
CA ARG A 44 -18.75 -4.85 41.77
C ARG A 44 -19.53 -5.53 40.66
N LYS A 45 -18.87 -5.85 39.54
CA LYS A 45 -19.47 -6.58 38.41
C LYS A 45 -18.68 -7.85 38.13
N ASN A 46 -19.34 -8.94 37.77
CA ASN A 46 -18.67 -10.17 37.35
C ASN A 46 -18.43 -10.15 35.83
N PRO A 47 -17.20 -9.92 35.34
CA PRO A 47 -16.92 -9.85 33.91
C PRO A 47 -17.10 -11.21 33.20
N HIS A 48 -17.15 -12.33 33.91
CA HIS A 48 -17.40 -13.65 33.30
C HIS A 48 -18.88 -13.96 33.11
N ALA A 49 -19.75 -13.27 33.85
CA ALA A 49 -21.21 -13.37 33.71
C ALA A 49 -21.78 -12.34 32.71
N VAL A 50 -20.99 -11.35 32.29
CA VAL A 50 -21.41 -10.26 31.41
C VAL A 50 -20.64 -10.34 30.10
N GLY A 51 -21.35 -10.43 28.97
CA GLY A 51 -20.76 -10.36 27.63
C GLY A 51 -21.60 -11.10 26.58
N PHE A 52 -21.38 -10.78 25.31
CA PHE A 52 -21.95 -11.52 24.19
C PHE A 52 -20.84 -12.21 23.40
N VAL A 53 -21.15 -13.32 22.75
CA VAL A 53 -20.20 -13.99 21.84
C VAL A 53 -20.29 -13.30 20.49
N GLY A 54 -19.19 -12.69 20.05
CA GLY A 54 -19.12 -12.06 18.73
C GLY A 54 -19.07 -13.10 17.60
N PRO A 55 -19.15 -12.66 16.32
CA PRO A 55 -19.19 -13.54 15.15
C PRO A 55 -18.00 -14.52 15.06
N ASN A 56 -16.86 -14.15 15.63
CA ASN A 56 -15.62 -14.93 15.60
C ASN A 56 -15.48 -15.87 16.81
N GLY A 57 -16.56 -16.14 17.56
CA GLY A 57 -16.57 -17.03 18.73
C GLY A 57 -15.92 -16.45 20.00
N ILE A 58 -15.40 -15.22 19.95
CA ILE A 58 -14.75 -14.56 21.10
C ILE A 58 -15.81 -13.82 21.94
N ARG A 59 -15.87 -14.11 23.24
CA ARG A 59 -16.75 -13.42 24.18
C ARG A 59 -16.26 -11.99 24.44
N ARG A 60 -17.09 -11.00 24.13
CA ARG A 60 -16.81 -9.57 24.27
C ARG A 60 -17.72 -8.94 25.32
N ILE A 61 -17.19 -7.96 26.05
CA ILE A 61 -17.94 -7.18 27.04
C ILE A 61 -18.06 -5.77 26.48
N ASP A 62 -19.27 -5.37 26.09
CA ASP A 62 -19.52 -3.98 25.72
C ASP A 62 -19.54 -3.09 26.98
N ARG A 63 -18.66 -2.08 26.99
CA ARG A 63 -18.52 -1.13 28.09
C ARG A 63 -19.40 0.11 27.91
N SER A 64 -20.02 0.28 26.74
CA SER A 64 -20.84 1.45 26.38
C SER A 64 -22.27 1.41 26.93
N GLY A 65 -22.75 0.24 27.38
CA GLY A 65 -24.08 0.07 27.97
C GLY A 65 -25.20 -0.24 26.97
N CYS A 66 -24.91 -0.34 25.67
CA CYS A 66 -25.89 -0.75 24.66
C CYS A 66 -25.98 -2.28 24.58
N GLN A 67 -26.99 -2.87 25.23
CA GLN A 67 -27.32 -4.27 25.03
C GLN A 67 -27.94 -4.46 23.63
N GLN A 68 -27.23 -5.12 22.72
CA GLN A 68 -27.86 -5.83 21.59
C GLN A 68 -27.30 -7.25 21.53
N GLY A 69 -27.98 -8.15 22.24
CA GLY A 69 -27.91 -9.58 21.98
C GLY A 69 -29.13 -9.98 21.16
N GLY A 70 -28.92 -10.77 20.11
CA GLY A 70 -30.00 -11.53 19.47
C GLY A 70 -30.35 -11.12 18.05
N GLY A 71 -29.41 -11.29 17.11
CA GLY A 71 -29.72 -11.38 15.70
C GLY A 71 -28.90 -12.51 15.10
N ALA A 72 -29.51 -13.68 14.90
CA ALA A 72 -28.93 -14.75 14.10
C ALA A 72 -28.73 -14.21 12.67
N ARG A 73 -27.53 -13.72 12.35
CA ARG A 73 -27.15 -13.47 10.97
C ARG A 73 -26.86 -14.80 10.32
N ARG A 74 -27.78 -15.21 9.45
CA ARG A 74 -27.52 -16.09 8.31
C ARG A 74 -26.13 -15.75 7.77
N ALA A 75 -25.34 -16.77 7.44
CA ALA A 75 -24.11 -16.61 6.68
C ALA A 75 -24.44 -15.83 5.39
N SER A 76 -24.33 -14.51 5.45
CA SER A 76 -24.20 -13.70 4.27
C SER A 76 -22.81 -13.99 3.77
N VAL A 77 -22.74 -14.72 2.66
CA VAL A 77 -21.65 -14.58 1.69
C VAL A 77 -21.22 -13.11 1.72
N ALA A 78 -19.93 -12.84 1.92
CA ALA A 78 -19.40 -11.49 1.80
C ALA A 78 -19.71 -11.04 0.37
N GLN A 79 -20.86 -10.42 0.20
CA GLN A 79 -21.24 -9.74 -1.01
C GLN A 79 -20.31 -8.52 -0.99
N GLU A 80 -19.24 -8.57 -1.80
CA GLU A 80 -18.39 -7.40 -2.02
C GLU A 80 -19.33 -6.22 -2.25
N ALA A 81 -19.27 -5.22 -1.36
CA ALA A 81 -20.05 -4.03 -1.51
C ALA A 81 -19.59 -3.38 -2.83
N GLN A 82 -20.40 -3.54 -3.87
CA GLN A 82 -20.12 -2.95 -5.18
C GLN A 82 -20.12 -1.44 -4.98
N LEU A 83 -18.94 -0.81 -5.10
CA LEU A 83 -18.81 0.64 -5.02
C LEU A 83 -19.76 1.28 -6.05
N PRO A 84 -20.40 2.42 -5.72
CA PRO A 84 -21.26 3.14 -6.65
C PRO A 84 -20.54 3.39 -7.98
N LEU A 85 -21.19 2.99 -9.09
CA LEU A 85 -20.67 3.22 -10.43
C LEU A 85 -20.95 4.66 -10.86
N HIS A 86 -19.90 5.41 -11.12
CA HIS A 86 -19.91 6.75 -11.66
C HIS A 86 -19.75 6.70 -13.19
N VAL A 87 -20.71 7.30 -13.90
CA VAL A 87 -20.76 7.30 -15.37
C VAL A 87 -20.86 8.74 -15.86
N ILE A 88 -19.92 9.14 -16.72
CA ILE A 88 -19.99 10.41 -17.44
C ILE A 88 -20.20 10.11 -18.92
N GLU A 89 -21.41 10.37 -19.40
CA GLU A 89 -21.77 10.18 -20.81
C GLU A 89 -21.01 11.17 -21.71
N GLN A 90 -21.18 12.47 -21.43
CA GLN A 90 -20.57 13.55 -22.19
C GLN A 90 -19.93 14.56 -21.23
N PRO A 91 -18.61 14.55 -21.07
CA PRO A 91 -17.95 15.50 -20.19
C PRO A 91 -17.94 16.90 -20.79
N ALA A 92 -18.14 17.92 -19.95
CA ALA A 92 -18.02 19.32 -20.37
C ALA A 92 -16.55 19.71 -20.68
N PHE A 93 -15.60 18.99 -20.09
CA PHE A 93 -14.16 19.16 -20.29
C PHE A 93 -13.39 17.93 -19.78
N LEU A 94 -12.13 17.82 -20.18
CA LEU A 94 -11.22 16.76 -19.73
C LEU A 94 -10.17 17.31 -18.76
N VAL A 95 -9.83 16.50 -17.77
CA VAL A 95 -8.62 16.65 -16.94
C VAL A 95 -7.70 15.49 -17.30
N ALA A 96 -6.63 15.79 -18.04
CA ALA A 96 -5.69 14.79 -18.52
C ALA A 96 -4.64 14.48 -17.45
N VAL A 97 -4.44 13.20 -17.17
CA VAL A 97 -3.46 12.67 -16.23
C VAL A 97 -2.53 11.74 -17.00
N VAL A 98 -1.23 11.99 -16.90
CA VAL A 98 -0.20 11.11 -17.46
C VAL A 98 0.51 10.43 -16.30
N PRO A 99 0.05 9.24 -15.85
CA PRO A 99 0.68 8.52 -14.75
C PRO A 99 2.06 7.99 -15.14
N ASP A 100 2.92 7.75 -14.15
CA ASP A 100 4.25 7.16 -14.34
C ASP A 100 4.16 5.67 -14.69
N LEU A 101 3.22 4.94 -14.07
CA LEU A 101 3.02 3.51 -14.26
C LEU A 101 4.31 2.68 -14.08
N VAL A 102 5.05 2.91 -13.01
CA VAL A 102 6.28 2.16 -12.72
C VAL A 102 5.97 0.65 -12.67
N GLY A 103 6.67 -0.15 -13.48
CA GLY A 103 6.41 -1.59 -13.60
C GLY A 103 5.09 -1.95 -14.31
N GLY A 104 4.46 -0.99 -14.99
CA GLY A 104 3.19 -1.13 -15.70
C GLY A 104 1.95 -1.05 -14.82
N ARG A 105 2.05 -0.53 -13.59
CA ARG A 105 0.95 -0.43 -12.62
C ARG A 105 0.89 0.95 -11.98
N LEU A 106 -0.29 1.37 -11.55
CA LEU A 106 -0.49 2.64 -10.84
C LEU A 106 0.25 2.62 -9.51
N THR A 107 1.17 3.57 -9.36
CA THR A 107 1.88 3.83 -8.09
C THR A 107 0.96 4.53 -7.09
N SER A 108 1.40 4.66 -5.84
CA SER A 108 0.67 5.50 -4.87
C SER A 108 0.59 6.95 -5.35
N HIS A 109 1.68 7.49 -5.89
CA HIS A 109 1.72 8.86 -6.43
C HIS A 109 0.75 9.04 -7.60
N ASP A 110 0.63 8.04 -8.50
CA ASP A 110 -0.36 8.09 -9.57
C ASP A 110 -1.80 8.13 -9.04
N LYS A 111 -2.08 7.41 -7.95
CA LYS A 111 -3.40 7.40 -7.31
C LYS A 111 -3.73 8.72 -6.62
N ASP A 112 -2.75 9.34 -5.95
CA ASP A 112 -2.90 10.70 -5.38
C ASP A 112 -3.21 11.71 -6.50
N LEU A 113 -2.52 11.57 -7.64
CA LEU A 113 -2.70 12.45 -8.80
C LEU A 113 -4.08 12.28 -9.43
N LEU A 114 -4.58 11.04 -9.53
CA LEU A 114 -5.94 10.74 -10.00
C LEU A 114 -7.00 11.27 -9.03
N GLY A 115 -6.75 11.19 -7.71
CA GLY A 115 -7.59 11.85 -6.70
C GLY A 115 -7.66 13.36 -6.90
N LEU A 116 -6.52 14.01 -7.16
CA LEU A 116 -6.47 15.43 -7.49
C LEU A 116 -7.22 15.73 -8.80
N ALA A 117 -7.05 14.90 -9.83
CA ALA A 117 -7.75 15.05 -11.10
C ALA A 117 -9.27 14.97 -10.91
N ARG A 118 -9.74 14.04 -10.07
CA ARG A 118 -11.16 13.90 -9.75
C ARG A 118 -11.71 15.15 -9.05
N LYS A 119 -10.96 15.72 -8.10
CA LYS A 119 -11.30 16.99 -7.42
C LYS A 119 -11.43 18.14 -8.43
N LEU A 120 -10.53 18.22 -9.40
CA LEU A 120 -10.55 19.25 -10.45
C LEU A 120 -11.67 19.04 -11.48
N ALA A 121 -11.99 17.79 -11.78
CA ALA A 121 -13.03 17.44 -12.74
C ALA A 121 -14.44 17.68 -12.17
N GLY A 122 -14.63 17.58 -10.85
CA GLY A 122 -15.93 17.82 -10.21
C GLY A 122 -17.00 16.85 -10.72
N SER A 123 -18.25 17.31 -10.85
CA SER A 123 -19.35 16.54 -11.43
C SER A 123 -19.38 16.54 -12.96
N ASP A 124 -18.83 17.58 -13.59
CA ASP A 124 -19.10 17.89 -15.00
C ASP A 124 -17.93 17.51 -15.93
N GLY A 125 -16.72 17.38 -15.38
CA GLY A 125 -15.52 16.99 -16.12
C GLY A 125 -15.24 15.49 -16.02
N ALA A 126 -14.51 14.96 -17.01
CA ALA A 126 -13.99 13.59 -16.97
C ALA A 126 -12.47 13.56 -16.73
N VAL A 127 -12.02 12.59 -15.95
CA VAL A 127 -10.60 12.26 -15.76
C VAL A 127 -10.16 11.36 -16.91
N LEU A 128 -9.21 11.85 -17.71
CA LEU A 128 -8.57 11.12 -18.80
C LEU A 128 -7.21 10.61 -18.35
N ALA A 129 -7.02 9.30 -18.25
CA ALA A 129 -5.70 8.70 -18.12
C ALA A 129 -5.07 8.50 -19.50
N VAL A 130 -3.84 8.98 -19.68
CA VAL A 130 -3.05 8.80 -20.91
C VAL A 130 -1.90 7.85 -20.60
N VAL A 131 -1.92 6.66 -21.20
CA VAL A 131 -0.98 5.58 -20.92
C VAL A 131 -0.13 5.30 -22.15
N PHE A 132 1.19 5.16 -21.96
CA PHE A 132 2.14 4.84 -23.02
C PHE A 132 2.65 3.41 -22.89
N GLY A 133 2.85 2.73 -24.02
CA GLY A 133 3.45 1.38 -24.07
C GLY A 133 2.58 0.31 -23.40
N GLU A 134 3.15 -0.86 -23.14
CA GLU A 134 2.43 -1.93 -22.44
C GLU A 134 2.20 -1.60 -20.96
N HIS A 135 1.02 -1.93 -20.43
CA HIS A 135 0.72 -1.85 -19.01
C HIS A 135 0.05 -3.13 -18.50
N LYS A 136 0.13 -3.35 -17.19
CA LYS A 136 -0.48 -4.47 -16.44
C LYS A 136 -1.57 -4.01 -15.48
N GLU A 137 -1.93 -2.74 -15.55
CA GLU A 137 -2.97 -2.14 -14.71
C GLU A 137 -4.37 -2.59 -15.12
N SER A 138 -5.19 -2.95 -14.12
CA SER A 138 -6.59 -3.37 -14.30
C SER A 138 -7.57 -2.56 -13.45
N ALA A 139 -7.08 -1.67 -12.58
CA ALA A 139 -7.83 -0.95 -11.56
C ALA A 139 -8.02 0.54 -11.89
N PHE A 140 -7.98 0.94 -13.17
CA PHE A 140 -8.27 2.32 -13.58
C PHE A 140 -9.68 2.78 -13.15
N ASP A 141 -10.63 1.85 -13.15
CA ASP A 141 -12.02 2.07 -12.74
C ASP A 141 -12.16 2.48 -11.27
N SER A 142 -11.47 1.77 -10.37
CA SER A 142 -11.45 2.09 -8.94
C SER A 142 -10.50 3.23 -8.60
N ALA A 143 -9.59 3.61 -9.51
CA ALA A 143 -8.71 4.76 -9.36
C ALA A 143 -9.34 6.10 -9.82
N GLY A 144 -10.60 6.11 -10.26
CA GLY A 144 -11.32 7.34 -10.63
C GLY A 144 -11.19 7.79 -12.08
N VAL A 145 -10.73 6.91 -12.97
CA VAL A 145 -10.57 7.20 -14.41
C VAL A 145 -11.90 7.05 -15.14
N ASP A 146 -12.31 8.06 -15.91
CA ASP A 146 -13.53 8.01 -16.74
C ASP A 146 -13.22 7.75 -18.22
N ARG A 147 -12.03 8.16 -18.67
CA ARG A 147 -11.55 7.97 -20.04
C ARG A 147 -10.13 7.41 -20.03
N LEU A 148 -9.86 6.45 -20.90
CA LEU A 148 -8.52 5.89 -21.07
C LEU A 148 -8.06 6.08 -22.51
N LEU A 149 -6.97 6.81 -22.70
CA LEU A 149 -6.25 6.84 -23.97
C LEU A 149 -4.99 5.99 -23.83
N HIS A 150 -4.98 4.84 -24.50
CA HIS A 150 -3.82 3.97 -24.55
C HIS A 150 -3.04 4.18 -25.85
N LEU A 151 -1.83 4.71 -25.73
CA LEU A 151 -0.89 4.94 -26.82
C LEU A 151 0.10 3.77 -26.87
N ALA A 152 -0.33 2.68 -27.51
CA ALA A 152 0.49 1.52 -27.77
C ALA A 152 1.43 1.74 -28.96
N GLY A 153 2.61 1.11 -28.93
CA GLY A 153 3.58 1.10 -30.03
C GLY A 153 5.03 1.17 -29.55
N ASP A 154 5.92 0.52 -30.31
CA ASP A 154 7.37 0.43 -30.03
C ASP A 154 8.02 1.81 -29.92
N GLN A 155 7.47 2.82 -30.60
CA GLN A 155 7.98 4.19 -30.56
C GLN A 155 7.85 4.86 -29.19
N TYR A 156 7.04 4.30 -28.27
CA TYR A 156 6.86 4.82 -26.92
C TYR A 156 7.64 4.03 -25.86
N ASP A 157 8.25 2.91 -26.23
CA ASP A 157 9.00 2.05 -25.33
C ASP A 157 10.31 2.70 -24.88
N GLY A 158 10.80 2.30 -23.71
CA GLY A 158 12.02 2.84 -23.11
C GLY A 158 11.94 4.35 -22.84
N TYR A 159 13.09 5.02 -22.88
CA TYR A 159 13.19 6.46 -22.72
C TYR A 159 12.94 7.22 -24.04
N ALA A 160 11.66 7.48 -24.33
CA ALA A 160 11.21 8.15 -25.56
C ALA A 160 10.50 9.51 -25.33
N PRO A 161 11.12 10.50 -24.66
CA PRO A 161 10.43 11.72 -24.26
C PRO A 161 9.94 12.56 -25.45
N GLU A 162 10.67 12.60 -26.56
CA GLU A 162 10.29 13.43 -27.72
C GLU A 162 9.06 12.89 -28.44
N GLN A 163 8.98 11.56 -28.61
CA GLN A 163 7.81 10.90 -29.18
C GLN A 163 6.58 11.03 -28.28
N ARG A 164 6.75 10.87 -26.96
CA ARG A 164 5.67 11.05 -25.99
C ARG A 164 5.13 12.48 -26.00
N VAL A 165 6.01 13.50 -26.00
CA VAL A 165 5.59 14.91 -26.10
C VAL A 165 4.83 15.17 -27.41
N LEU A 166 5.27 14.61 -28.54
CA LEU A 166 4.56 14.76 -29.81
C LEU A 166 3.12 14.20 -29.73
N ALA A 167 2.95 13.03 -29.13
CA ALA A 167 1.62 12.46 -28.92
C ALA A 167 0.73 13.32 -28.00
N LEU A 168 1.29 13.84 -26.90
CA LEU A 168 0.55 14.73 -25.99
C LEU A 168 0.15 16.06 -26.66
N ARG A 169 0.98 16.60 -27.56
CA ARG A 169 0.61 17.78 -28.37
C ARG A 169 -0.53 17.49 -29.34
N ASN A 170 -0.53 16.32 -29.96
CA ASN A 170 -1.64 15.92 -30.82
C ASN A 170 -2.94 15.76 -30.01
N LEU A 171 -2.85 15.21 -28.79
CA LEU A 171 -3.98 15.14 -27.85
C LEU A 171 -4.47 16.55 -27.48
N GLU A 172 -3.56 17.46 -27.13
CA GLU A 172 -3.90 18.87 -26.84
C GLU A 172 -4.66 19.51 -28.02
N ASN A 173 -4.18 19.33 -29.25
CA ASN A 173 -4.83 19.90 -30.43
C ASN A 173 -6.24 19.34 -30.68
N GLN A 174 -6.45 18.05 -30.35
CA GLN A 174 -7.71 17.37 -30.65
C GLN A 174 -8.76 17.56 -29.55
N PHE A 175 -8.36 17.49 -28.28
CA PHE A 175 -9.28 17.42 -27.14
C PHE A 175 -9.19 18.60 -26.18
N VAL A 176 -8.14 19.43 -26.28
CA VAL A 176 -7.90 20.63 -25.47
C VAL A 176 -8.23 20.42 -23.98
N PRO A 177 -7.56 19.50 -23.26
CA PRO A 177 -7.81 19.30 -21.84
C PRO A 177 -7.74 20.62 -21.05
N ARG A 178 -8.66 20.78 -20.09
CA ARG A 178 -8.68 21.97 -19.23
C ARG A 178 -7.45 22.02 -18.35
N HIS A 179 -7.06 20.86 -17.82
CA HIS A 179 -5.86 20.69 -17.02
C HIS A 179 -5.07 19.47 -17.48
N TRP A 180 -3.75 19.57 -17.32
CA TRP A 180 -2.76 18.54 -17.50
C TRP A 180 -2.06 18.26 -16.17
N LEU A 181 -2.06 17.02 -15.74
CA LEU A 181 -1.52 16.57 -14.47
C LEU A 181 -0.46 15.51 -14.72
N PHE A 182 0.70 15.70 -14.09
CA PHE A 182 1.81 14.77 -14.10
C PHE A 182 2.34 14.59 -12.68
N PRO A 183 2.86 13.40 -12.34
CA PRO A 183 3.68 13.23 -11.15
C PRO A 183 4.93 14.11 -11.27
N ASP A 184 5.27 14.92 -10.27
CA ASP A 184 6.58 15.61 -10.21
C ASP A 184 7.69 14.66 -9.72
N SER A 185 7.78 13.52 -10.41
CA SER A 185 8.62 12.38 -10.07
C SER A 185 9.93 12.39 -10.85
N ARG A 186 10.86 11.52 -10.43
CA ARG A 186 12.11 11.24 -11.17
C ARG A 186 11.97 10.08 -12.15
N SER A 187 10.88 9.32 -12.07
CA SER A 187 10.58 8.14 -12.89
C SER A 187 10.16 8.46 -14.32
N GLY A 188 9.73 9.71 -14.59
CA GLY A 188 9.51 10.19 -15.95
C GLY A 188 8.49 11.32 -16.05
N GLY A 189 7.43 11.29 -15.25
CA GLY A 189 6.33 12.27 -15.28
C GLY A 189 6.80 13.70 -15.09
N GLY A 190 7.75 13.93 -14.18
CA GLY A 190 8.27 15.27 -13.90
C GLY A 190 8.98 15.87 -15.10
N GLU A 191 9.78 15.09 -15.81
CA GLU A 191 10.46 15.56 -17.02
C GLU A 191 9.46 15.75 -18.18
N LEU A 192 8.61 14.75 -18.41
CA LEU A 192 7.65 14.75 -19.51
C LEU A 192 6.69 15.95 -19.43
N GLY A 193 6.17 16.24 -18.23
CA GLY A 193 5.29 17.39 -18.02
C GLY A 193 6.00 18.73 -18.22
N ARG A 194 7.29 18.86 -17.84
CA ARG A 194 8.09 20.07 -18.13
C ARG A 194 8.31 20.26 -19.63
N ARG A 195 8.58 19.18 -20.36
CA ARG A 195 8.74 19.22 -21.83
C ARG A 195 7.44 19.60 -22.52
N LEU A 196 6.31 19.02 -22.10
CA LEU A 196 5.00 19.40 -22.63
C LEU A 196 4.71 20.88 -22.35
N ALA A 197 4.93 21.35 -21.13
CA ALA A 197 4.71 22.74 -20.77
C ALA A 197 5.51 23.71 -21.65
N ALA A 198 6.79 23.42 -21.87
CA ALA A 198 7.63 24.20 -22.78
C ALA A 198 7.10 24.15 -24.22
N ALA A 199 6.65 22.99 -24.70
CA ALA A 199 6.12 22.83 -26.05
C ALA A 199 4.77 23.54 -26.27
N LEU A 200 3.98 23.72 -25.21
CA LEU A 200 2.72 24.46 -25.23
C LEU A 200 2.89 25.96 -24.93
N GLY A 201 4.08 26.40 -24.51
CA GLY A 201 4.31 27.78 -24.06
C GLY A 201 3.62 28.09 -22.72
N GLU A 202 3.31 27.07 -21.93
CA GLU A 202 2.59 27.18 -20.66
C GLU A 202 3.57 27.17 -19.48
N ARG A 203 3.28 27.97 -18.44
CA ARG A 203 4.10 27.99 -17.22
C ARG A 203 3.54 27.03 -16.16
N PRO A 204 4.13 25.84 -15.94
CA PRO A 204 3.57 24.86 -15.03
C PRO A 204 3.68 25.32 -13.57
N ALA A 205 2.81 24.79 -12.71
CA ALA A 205 3.06 24.76 -11.27
C ALA A 205 3.78 23.46 -10.92
N THR A 206 4.84 23.53 -10.10
CA THR A 206 5.69 22.39 -9.75
C THR A 206 5.62 22.09 -8.27
N ARG A 207 5.89 20.84 -7.89
CA ARG A 207 5.81 20.36 -6.51
C ARG A 207 4.51 20.74 -5.82
N VAL A 208 3.41 20.70 -6.57
CA VAL A 208 2.08 21.06 -6.07
C VAL A 208 1.62 19.97 -5.11
N TRP A 209 1.40 20.34 -3.85
CA TRP A 209 0.90 19.41 -2.83
C TRP A 209 -0.54 19.72 -2.41
N GLN A 210 -1.09 20.87 -2.84
CA GLN A 210 -2.48 21.22 -2.54
C GLN A 210 -3.07 22.11 -3.65
N VAL A 211 -4.35 21.87 -3.95
CA VAL A 211 -5.16 22.71 -4.83
C VAL A 211 -6.49 23.02 -4.15
N GLU A 212 -6.82 24.30 -4.01
CA GLU A 212 -8.03 24.82 -3.37
C GLU A 212 -8.51 26.08 -4.06
N GLU A 213 -9.82 26.20 -4.27
CA GLU A 213 -10.47 27.44 -4.73
C GLU A 213 -9.81 28.11 -5.96
N GLY A 214 -9.43 27.32 -6.96
CA GLY A 214 -8.77 27.84 -8.17
C GLY A 214 -7.35 28.34 -7.95
N ARG A 215 -6.72 27.98 -6.83
CA ARG A 215 -5.31 28.23 -6.51
C ARG A 215 -4.58 26.92 -6.24
N CYS A 216 -3.28 26.91 -6.48
CA CYS A 216 -2.41 25.80 -6.13
C CYS A 216 -1.28 26.28 -5.22
N ILE A 217 -0.84 25.39 -4.33
CA ILE A 217 0.28 25.60 -3.41
C ILE A 217 1.35 24.56 -3.72
N GLY A 218 2.58 25.02 -3.95
CA GLY A 218 3.72 24.16 -4.24
C GLY A 218 4.92 24.44 -3.35
N ARG A 219 5.75 23.41 -3.10
CA ARG A 219 6.96 23.51 -2.28
C ARG A 219 8.09 24.23 -3.03
N ALA A 220 8.73 25.19 -2.37
CA ALA A 220 9.88 25.95 -2.86
C ALA A 220 11.00 26.03 -1.81
N GLY A 221 12.12 26.70 -2.14
CA GLY A 221 13.20 26.95 -1.18
C GLY A 221 13.85 25.69 -0.59
N ALA A 222 13.90 24.60 -1.37
CA ALA A 222 14.27 23.25 -0.91
C ALA A 222 13.29 22.65 0.15
N GLY A 223 12.00 22.96 0.03
CA GLY A 223 10.94 22.45 0.92
C GLY A 223 10.71 23.31 2.16
N ARG A 224 11.34 24.49 2.25
CA ARG A 224 11.23 25.41 3.40
C ARG A 224 10.14 26.46 3.24
N GLU A 225 9.63 26.62 2.03
CA GLU A 225 8.67 27.65 1.69
C GLU A 225 7.54 27.06 0.84
N ASP A 226 6.37 27.67 0.94
CA ASP A 226 5.22 27.39 0.09
C ASP A 226 4.97 28.59 -0.83
N ILE A 227 4.82 28.32 -2.12
CA ILE A 227 4.43 29.31 -3.12
C ILE A 227 2.98 29.04 -3.52
N GLN A 228 2.14 30.04 -3.30
CA GLN A 228 0.75 30.04 -3.75
C GLN A 228 0.61 30.81 -5.06
N ARG A 229 -0.16 30.28 -6.01
CA ARG A 229 -0.52 30.98 -7.26
C ARG A 229 -1.89 30.54 -7.77
N ALA A 230 -2.43 31.29 -8.73
CA ALA A 230 -3.62 30.87 -9.48
C ALA A 230 -3.35 29.53 -10.18
N LEU A 231 -4.36 28.66 -10.21
CA LEU A 231 -4.30 27.32 -10.77
C LEU A 231 -3.99 27.37 -12.27
N PRO A 232 -2.81 26.90 -12.72
CA PRO A 232 -2.46 26.90 -14.14
C PRO A 232 -3.10 25.71 -14.86
N ARG A 233 -2.97 25.70 -16.20
CA ARG A 233 -3.38 24.56 -17.02
C ARG A 233 -2.52 23.32 -16.78
N LEU A 234 -1.23 23.47 -16.47
CA LEU A 234 -0.32 22.33 -16.29
C LEU A 234 0.23 22.26 -14.86
N LEU A 235 0.06 21.10 -14.23
CA LEU A 235 0.48 20.79 -12.88
C LEU A 235 1.46 19.61 -12.87
N LEU A 236 2.59 19.80 -12.21
CA LEU A 236 3.49 18.75 -11.76
C LEU A 236 3.28 18.63 -10.25
N ALA A 237 2.52 17.61 -9.84
CA ALA A 237 2.10 17.44 -8.45
C ALA A 237 3.08 16.58 -7.65
N ALA A 238 3.36 16.97 -6.42
CA ALA A 238 4.12 16.14 -5.47
C ALA A 238 3.29 14.90 -5.08
N ALA A 239 3.95 13.91 -4.49
CA ALA A 239 3.22 12.82 -3.81
C ALA A 239 2.34 13.39 -2.70
N GLU A 240 1.28 12.67 -2.34
CA GLU A 240 0.32 13.06 -1.31
C GLU A 240 -0.39 14.41 -1.64
N CYS A 241 -0.56 14.73 -2.93
CA CYS A 241 -1.21 15.98 -3.35
C CYS A 241 -2.74 15.99 -3.15
N ALA A 242 -3.34 14.81 -3.01
CA ALA A 242 -4.74 14.59 -2.73
C ALA A 242 -4.96 13.16 -2.22
N GLU A 243 -6.10 12.92 -1.58
CA GLU A 243 -6.52 11.57 -1.21
C GLU A 243 -6.89 10.75 -2.46
N PRO A 244 -6.42 9.51 -2.58
CA PRO A 244 -6.84 8.59 -3.63
C PRO A 244 -8.34 8.33 -3.65
N VAL A 245 -8.88 8.10 -4.83
CA VAL A 245 -10.27 7.64 -4.98
C VAL A 245 -10.42 6.26 -4.35
N SER A 246 -11.38 6.13 -3.44
CA SER A 246 -11.67 4.87 -2.74
C SER A 246 -13.16 4.59 -2.54
N GLU A 247 -14.03 5.59 -2.78
CA GLU A 247 -15.47 5.52 -2.49
C GLU A 247 -16.32 5.18 -3.73
N THR A 248 -15.77 5.30 -4.93
CA THR A 248 -16.50 5.13 -6.20
C THR A 248 -15.75 4.23 -7.16
N ARG A 249 -16.50 3.61 -8.06
CA ARG A 249 -15.97 2.94 -9.26
C ARG A 249 -16.41 3.74 -10.48
N HIS A 250 -15.56 3.84 -11.50
CA HIS A 250 -15.84 4.63 -12.69
C HIS A 250 -15.96 3.74 -13.93
N GLU A 251 -16.84 4.13 -14.86
CA GLU A 251 -16.86 3.50 -16.18
C GLU A 251 -15.72 4.06 -17.03
N VAL A 252 -14.68 3.24 -17.22
CA VAL A 252 -13.52 3.59 -18.04
C VAL A 252 -13.87 3.38 -19.52
N ARG A 253 -14.18 4.47 -20.24
CA ARG A 253 -14.40 4.41 -21.69
C ARG A 253 -13.10 4.67 -22.44
N GLU A 254 -12.78 3.82 -23.41
CA GLU A 254 -11.64 4.04 -24.29
C GLU A 254 -11.82 5.30 -25.16
N LEU A 255 -10.77 6.11 -25.22
CA LEU A 255 -10.68 7.29 -26.05
C LEU A 255 -9.63 7.02 -27.13
N HIS A 256 -9.98 7.31 -28.39
CA HIS A 256 -9.12 7.06 -29.54
C HIS A 256 -8.70 8.39 -30.18
N MET A 257 -7.44 8.50 -30.59
CA MET A 257 -6.99 9.63 -31.41
C MET A 257 -7.53 9.49 -32.84
N ALA A 258 -7.87 10.62 -33.47
CA ALA A 258 -8.40 10.59 -34.84
C ALA A 258 -7.34 10.20 -35.87
N GLU A 259 -6.09 10.58 -35.61
CA GLU A 259 -4.96 10.35 -36.51
C GLU A 259 -3.82 9.66 -35.76
N GLN A 260 -3.06 8.84 -36.49
CA GLN A 260 -1.87 8.22 -35.95
C GLN A 260 -0.78 9.28 -35.73
N VAL A 261 -0.19 9.28 -34.55
CA VAL A 261 0.92 10.18 -34.23
C VAL A 261 2.12 9.81 -35.11
N ALA A 262 2.61 10.78 -35.88
CA ALA A 262 3.81 10.60 -36.69
C ALA A 262 5.01 10.16 -35.83
N ARG A 263 5.91 9.35 -36.40
CA ARG A 263 7.14 8.93 -35.71
C ARG A 263 8.15 10.07 -35.76
N ASN A 264 8.61 10.49 -34.59
CA ASN A 264 9.71 11.43 -34.42
C ASN A 264 11.04 10.66 -34.50
N LEU A 265 12.01 11.22 -35.21
CA LEU A 265 13.37 10.69 -35.19
C LEU A 265 14.02 11.09 -33.86
N PRO A 266 14.38 10.13 -32.98
CA PRO A 266 14.90 10.44 -31.67
C PRO A 266 16.28 11.10 -31.78
N ARG A 267 16.49 12.19 -31.05
CA ARG A 267 17.81 12.81 -30.86
C ARG A 267 18.57 12.25 -29.66
N ILE A 268 17.89 11.45 -28.86
CA ILE A 268 18.43 10.79 -27.67
C ILE A 268 18.36 9.29 -27.92
N GLU A 269 19.48 8.62 -27.75
CA GLU A 269 19.58 7.17 -27.80
C GLU A 269 19.54 6.63 -26.37
N ASP A 270 18.54 5.80 -26.07
CA ASP A 270 18.46 5.08 -24.80
C ASP A 270 19.35 3.84 -24.88
N LEU A 271 20.46 3.86 -24.13
CA LEU A 271 21.38 2.71 -24.03
C LEU A 271 20.90 1.65 -23.03
N GLY A 272 19.68 1.82 -22.50
CA GLY A 272 19.06 0.94 -21.54
C GLY A 272 19.53 1.18 -20.10
N PRO A 273 18.89 0.51 -19.13
CA PRO A 273 19.28 0.61 -17.74
C PRO A 273 20.67 0.01 -17.53
N VAL A 274 21.54 0.76 -16.87
CA VAL A 274 22.83 0.24 -16.42
C VAL A 274 22.59 -0.53 -15.12
N ALA A 275 23.02 -1.80 -15.08
CA ALA A 275 22.97 -2.59 -13.86
C ALA A 275 23.78 -1.90 -12.76
N VAL A 276 23.07 -1.29 -11.82
CA VAL A 276 23.66 -0.80 -10.58
C VAL A 276 23.73 -1.99 -9.63
N ASP A 277 24.86 -2.12 -8.95
CA ASP A 277 25.01 -3.09 -7.86
C ASP A 277 23.81 -2.96 -6.90
N PRO A 278 22.97 -3.99 -6.72
CA PRO A 278 21.84 -3.95 -5.79
C PRO A 278 22.27 -3.59 -4.36
N ALA A 279 23.53 -3.87 -4.00
CA ALA A 279 24.11 -3.45 -2.73
C ALA A 279 24.34 -1.92 -2.62
N ARG A 280 24.14 -1.15 -3.70
CA ARG A 280 24.21 0.31 -3.71
C ARG A 280 22.85 0.98 -3.83
N ILE A 281 21.79 0.23 -4.11
CA ILE A 281 20.42 0.78 -4.21
C ILE A 281 19.91 1.13 -2.80
N PRO A 282 19.43 2.38 -2.58
CA PRO A 282 18.73 2.73 -1.35
C PRO A 282 17.53 1.81 -1.11
N MET A 283 17.38 1.24 0.08
CA MET A 283 16.32 0.25 0.33
C MET A 283 14.90 0.78 0.08
N ALA A 284 14.68 2.08 0.25
CA ALA A 284 13.37 2.71 -0.01
C ALA A 284 12.96 2.64 -1.50
N GLU A 285 13.93 2.50 -2.40
CA GLU A 285 13.73 2.46 -3.85
C GLU A 285 13.89 1.04 -4.43
N ALA A 286 14.22 0.05 -3.59
CA ALA A 286 14.50 -1.30 -4.04
C ALA A 286 13.22 -2.06 -4.41
N GLU A 287 13.14 -2.53 -5.66
CA GLU A 287 11.99 -3.32 -6.14
C GLU A 287 11.98 -4.75 -5.60
N PHE A 288 13.15 -5.34 -5.33
CA PHE A 288 13.29 -6.68 -4.75
C PHE A 288 14.25 -6.65 -3.56
N ILE A 289 13.72 -6.99 -2.37
CA ILE A 289 14.50 -7.01 -1.13
C ILE A 289 14.57 -8.43 -0.59
N LEU A 290 15.78 -8.92 -0.33
CA LEU A 290 16.05 -10.10 0.49
C LEU A 290 16.43 -9.62 1.88
N SER A 291 15.60 -9.92 2.88
CA SER A 291 15.75 -9.40 4.24
C SER A 291 16.02 -10.51 5.26
N GLY A 292 17.10 -10.36 6.01
CA GLY A 292 17.55 -11.32 7.02
C GLY A 292 17.14 -10.95 8.45
N GLY A 293 16.70 -11.95 9.22
CA GLY A 293 16.42 -11.84 10.64
C GLY A 293 17.32 -12.69 11.52
N ASN A 294 17.00 -12.75 12.81
CA ASN A 294 17.68 -13.58 13.80
C ASN A 294 17.69 -15.09 13.45
N GLY A 295 16.76 -15.55 12.60
CA GLY A 295 16.73 -16.94 12.13
C GLY A 295 17.74 -17.26 11.01
N VAL A 296 18.53 -16.30 10.55
CA VAL A 296 19.63 -16.54 9.59
C VAL A 296 20.86 -17.00 10.36
N GLN A 297 21.34 -18.21 10.06
CA GLN A 297 22.52 -18.79 10.72
C GLN A 297 23.78 -18.61 9.87
N ASP A 298 23.66 -18.74 8.55
CA ASP A 298 24.76 -18.59 7.60
C ASP A 298 24.60 -17.29 6.81
N TRP A 299 25.22 -16.23 7.31
CA TRP A 299 25.17 -14.91 6.67
C TRP A 299 26.01 -14.86 5.38
N ALA A 300 27.06 -15.66 5.26
CA ALA A 300 27.83 -15.74 4.01
C ALA A 300 26.94 -16.28 2.88
N LEU A 301 26.17 -17.33 3.16
CA LEU A 301 25.17 -17.86 2.25
C LEU A 301 24.05 -16.85 1.97
N PHE A 302 23.61 -16.08 2.97
CA PHE A 302 22.62 -15.03 2.76
C PHE A 302 23.09 -13.99 1.73
N HIS A 303 24.33 -13.49 1.87
CA HIS A 303 24.92 -12.55 0.91
C HIS A 303 25.08 -13.17 -0.48
N GLN A 304 25.49 -14.45 -0.55
CA GLN A 304 25.54 -15.18 -1.81
C GLN A 304 24.16 -15.29 -2.46
N ALA A 305 23.12 -15.56 -1.67
CA ALA A 305 21.74 -15.62 -2.16
C ALA A 305 21.24 -14.26 -2.64
N ALA A 306 21.55 -13.16 -1.95
CA ALA A 306 21.21 -11.82 -2.39
C ALA A 306 21.81 -11.52 -3.77
N ALA A 307 23.11 -11.78 -3.94
CA ALA A 307 23.80 -11.61 -5.21
C ALA A 307 23.26 -12.56 -6.29
N ALA A 308 22.90 -13.80 -5.91
CA ALA A 308 22.34 -14.76 -6.84
C ALA A 308 20.93 -14.39 -7.32
N LEU A 309 20.17 -13.68 -6.49
CA LEU A 309 18.83 -13.23 -6.80
C LEU A 309 18.80 -11.83 -7.43
N GLY A 310 19.92 -11.10 -7.39
CA GLY A 310 19.94 -9.67 -7.76
C GLY A 310 19.11 -8.81 -6.80
N ALA A 311 18.95 -9.25 -5.55
CA ALA A 311 18.12 -8.60 -4.56
C ALA A 311 18.91 -7.60 -3.73
N THR A 312 18.28 -6.49 -3.37
CA THR A 312 18.82 -5.54 -2.40
C THR A 312 18.75 -6.17 -1.01
N GLU A 313 19.86 -6.17 -0.28
CA GLU A 313 19.88 -6.73 1.08
C GLU A 313 19.11 -5.84 2.05
N GLY A 314 18.37 -6.45 2.96
CA GLY A 314 17.75 -5.82 4.12
C GLY A 314 17.97 -6.64 5.37
N ALA A 315 17.69 -6.07 6.53
CA ALA A 315 17.78 -6.76 7.79
C ALA A 315 16.73 -6.29 8.81
N SER A 316 16.31 -7.19 9.69
CA SER A 316 15.61 -6.81 10.91
C SER A 316 16.52 -6.03 11.85
N ARG A 317 15.93 -5.28 12.78
CA ARG A 317 16.67 -4.62 13.86
C ARG A 317 17.59 -5.58 14.63
N VAL A 318 17.11 -6.79 14.96
CA VAL A 318 17.90 -7.76 15.74
C VAL A 318 19.18 -8.13 15.00
N ALA A 319 19.08 -8.44 13.71
CA ALA A 319 20.24 -8.76 12.88
C ALA A 319 21.25 -7.59 12.75
N VAL A 320 20.76 -6.35 12.78
CA VAL A 320 21.64 -5.15 12.79
C VAL A 320 22.30 -4.97 14.15
N ASP A 321 21.53 -5.09 15.22
CA ASP A 321 22.01 -4.96 16.60
C ASP A 321 23.06 -6.05 16.93
N ASP A 322 22.91 -7.25 16.35
CA ASP A 322 23.87 -8.38 16.44
C ASP A 322 25.11 -8.21 15.53
N GLY A 323 25.16 -7.13 14.73
CA GLY A 323 26.31 -6.79 13.89
C GLY A 323 26.40 -7.54 12.56
N HIS A 324 25.35 -8.25 12.15
CA HIS A 324 25.33 -8.96 10.87
C HIS A 324 25.12 -8.06 9.66
N MET A 325 24.56 -6.86 9.87
CA MET A 325 24.23 -5.93 8.80
C MET A 325 24.32 -4.48 9.30
N PRO A 326 24.76 -3.50 8.47
CA PRO A 326 24.81 -2.11 8.89
C PRO A 326 23.42 -1.49 9.09
N ARG A 327 23.35 -0.44 9.91
CA ARG A 327 22.08 0.21 10.30
C ARG A 327 21.27 0.78 9.14
N ASN A 328 21.92 1.20 8.05
CA ASN A 328 21.23 1.68 6.84
C ASN A 328 20.45 0.56 6.10
N ARG A 329 20.64 -0.70 6.51
CA ARG A 329 19.89 -1.86 6.00
C ARG A 329 18.74 -2.29 6.92
N GLN A 330 18.51 -1.57 8.01
CA GLN A 330 17.46 -1.90 8.95
C GLN A 330 16.08 -1.58 8.37
N VAL A 331 15.18 -2.56 8.34
CA VAL A 331 13.77 -2.37 7.96
C VAL A 331 12.88 -2.33 9.20
N GLY A 332 11.89 -1.43 9.20
CA GLY A 332 10.89 -1.31 10.26
C GLY A 332 10.63 0.13 10.70
N ALA A 333 9.77 0.31 11.71
CA ALA A 333 9.30 1.62 12.18
C ALA A 333 10.40 2.61 12.55
N THR A 334 11.53 2.12 13.09
CA THR A 334 12.71 2.93 13.45
C THR A 334 13.85 2.81 12.44
N GLY A 335 13.64 2.08 11.34
CA GLY A 335 14.56 1.92 10.22
C GLY A 335 13.97 2.53 8.95
N THR A 336 14.29 1.95 7.80
CA THR A 336 13.75 2.36 6.51
C THR A 336 12.42 1.65 6.25
N TRP A 337 11.45 2.43 5.79
CA TRP A 337 10.20 1.93 5.24
C TRP A 337 10.41 1.60 3.77
N VAL A 338 9.87 0.48 3.31
CA VAL A 338 10.12 -0.05 1.97
C VAL A 338 8.81 -0.40 1.28
N THR A 339 8.78 -0.16 -0.03
CA THR A 339 7.63 -0.40 -0.92
C THR A 339 8.04 -1.36 -2.04
N ALA A 340 8.76 -2.42 -1.69
CA ALA A 340 9.27 -3.37 -2.66
C ALA A 340 8.14 -4.16 -3.32
N ARG A 341 8.31 -4.48 -4.60
CA ARG A 341 7.41 -5.39 -5.33
C ARG A 341 7.47 -6.79 -4.76
N VAL A 342 8.68 -7.23 -4.38
CA VAL A 342 8.89 -8.50 -3.68
C VAL A 342 9.75 -8.26 -2.44
N TYR A 343 9.25 -8.72 -1.29
CA TYR A 343 9.97 -8.72 -0.03
C TYR A 343 10.11 -10.15 0.47
N LEU A 344 11.33 -10.71 0.39
CA LEU A 344 11.65 -12.05 0.87
C LEU A 344 12.24 -11.97 2.29
N ALA A 345 11.42 -12.29 3.28
CA ALA A 345 11.80 -12.30 4.69
C ALA A 345 12.33 -13.68 5.10
N VAL A 346 13.61 -13.76 5.48
CA VAL A 346 14.25 -15.01 5.91
C VAL A 346 14.60 -14.93 7.40
N GLY A 347 14.00 -15.81 8.20
CA GLY A 347 14.28 -15.87 9.63
C GLY A 347 13.78 -14.66 10.43
N ILE A 348 12.77 -13.95 9.93
CA ILE A 348 12.15 -12.77 10.60
C ILE A 348 10.83 -13.21 11.25
N SER A 349 10.65 -12.92 12.54
CA SER A 349 9.44 -13.28 13.30
C SER A 349 8.24 -12.36 13.01
N GLY A 350 8.50 -11.13 12.57
CA GLY A 350 7.46 -10.16 12.20
C GLY A 350 6.91 -9.36 13.37
N ALA A 351 7.78 -8.83 14.25
CA ALA A 351 7.35 -7.85 15.25
C ALA A 351 6.61 -6.68 14.58
N ILE A 352 5.61 -6.10 15.26
CA ILE A 352 4.74 -5.04 14.71
C ILE A 352 5.55 -3.91 14.08
N GLN A 353 6.67 -3.53 14.71
CA GLN A 353 7.55 -2.49 14.21
C GLN A 353 8.19 -2.86 12.86
N HIS A 354 8.56 -4.13 12.65
CA HIS A 354 9.06 -4.60 11.37
C HIS A 354 7.96 -4.61 10.31
N LEU A 355 6.77 -5.12 10.67
CA LEU A 355 5.63 -5.22 9.76
C LEU A 355 5.15 -3.85 9.27
N GLN A 356 5.19 -2.82 10.11
CA GLN A 356 4.89 -1.44 9.71
C GLN A 356 5.80 -0.97 8.57
N GLY A 357 7.09 -1.28 8.62
CA GLY A 357 8.05 -0.87 7.60
C GLY A 357 7.90 -1.58 6.25
N ILE A 358 7.15 -2.67 6.19
CA ILE A 358 6.88 -3.45 4.95
C ILE A 358 5.39 -3.44 4.58
N GLY A 359 4.58 -2.61 5.25
CA GLY A 359 3.12 -2.64 5.10
C GLY A 359 2.68 -2.46 3.65
N ALA A 360 3.39 -1.61 2.91
CA ALA A 360 3.15 -1.26 1.52
C ALA A 360 3.91 -2.12 0.49
N CYS A 361 4.53 -3.23 0.89
CA CYS A 361 5.11 -4.18 -0.07
C CYS A 361 4.00 -4.98 -0.78
N ASP A 362 4.12 -5.15 -2.10
CA ASP A 362 3.12 -5.83 -2.93
C ASP A 362 3.04 -7.34 -2.64
N LYS A 363 4.21 -8.00 -2.59
CA LYS A 363 4.34 -9.43 -2.33
C LYS A 363 5.35 -9.70 -1.24
N VAL A 364 4.89 -10.34 -0.17
CA VAL A 364 5.73 -10.76 0.96
C VAL A 364 5.88 -12.27 0.93
N VAL A 365 7.12 -12.75 0.83
CA VAL A 365 7.46 -14.16 0.94
C VAL A 365 8.20 -14.38 2.25
N ALA A 366 7.79 -15.36 3.05
CA ALA A 366 8.40 -15.62 4.35
C ALA A 366 8.98 -17.03 4.42
N VAL A 367 10.25 -17.12 4.85
CA VAL A 367 10.94 -18.36 5.18
C VAL A 367 11.22 -18.36 6.67
N ASN A 368 10.57 -19.25 7.41
CA ASN A 368 10.77 -19.35 8.85
C ASN A 368 10.56 -20.80 9.31
N ARG A 369 11.24 -21.20 10.39
CA ARG A 369 10.99 -22.51 11.02
C ARG A 369 9.70 -22.51 11.85
N ASP A 370 9.31 -21.35 12.38
CA ASP A 370 8.09 -21.19 13.17
C ASP A 370 6.91 -20.77 12.29
N ALA A 371 5.94 -21.69 12.14
CA ALA A 371 4.69 -21.44 11.40
C ALA A 371 3.71 -20.50 12.13
N GLY A 372 3.91 -20.26 13.43
CA GLY A 372 3.05 -19.40 14.25
C GLY A 372 3.42 -17.92 14.25
N CYS A 373 4.57 -17.55 13.67
CA CYS A 373 5.07 -16.18 13.75
C CYS A 373 4.25 -15.20 12.90
N ASP A 374 4.27 -13.92 13.28
CA ASP A 374 3.42 -12.91 12.66
C ASP A 374 3.83 -12.58 11.22
N MET A 375 5.10 -12.80 10.87
CA MET A 375 5.57 -12.66 9.49
C MET A 375 4.88 -13.66 8.55
N ILE A 376 4.68 -14.90 8.99
CA ILE A 376 3.97 -15.95 8.21
C ILE A 376 2.51 -15.55 7.97
N LYS A 377 1.87 -14.88 8.93
CA LYS A 377 0.49 -14.37 8.78
C LYS A 377 0.40 -13.21 7.79
N ARG A 378 1.44 -12.38 7.68
CA ARG A 378 1.50 -11.27 6.71
C ARG A 378 1.84 -11.74 5.30
N ALA A 379 2.58 -12.85 5.17
CA ALA A 379 3.13 -13.29 3.89
C ALA A 379 2.06 -13.78 2.91
N ASP A 380 2.22 -13.42 1.64
CA ASP A 380 1.48 -13.98 0.51
C ASP A 380 1.90 -15.43 0.22
N LEU A 381 3.17 -15.76 0.49
CA LEU A 381 3.73 -17.10 0.38
C LEU A 381 4.60 -17.41 1.59
N SER A 382 4.36 -18.56 2.22
CA SER A 382 5.08 -18.99 3.42
C SER A 382 5.75 -20.34 3.20
N VAL A 383 7.03 -20.43 3.52
CA VAL A 383 7.83 -21.65 3.47
C VAL A 383 8.30 -21.97 4.88
N ILE A 384 7.81 -23.09 5.41
CA ILE A 384 8.20 -23.56 6.75
C ILE A 384 9.39 -24.50 6.61
N GLY A 385 10.57 -24.05 7.02
CA GLY A 385 11.78 -24.82 6.82
C GLY A 385 13.06 -24.12 7.28
N ASP A 386 14.17 -24.81 7.08
CA ASP A 386 15.49 -24.29 7.40
C ASP A 386 15.93 -23.18 6.42
N SER A 387 16.42 -22.07 6.94
CA SER A 387 16.88 -20.94 6.12
C SER A 387 18.07 -21.32 5.23
N THR A 388 19.01 -22.13 5.73
CA THR A 388 20.23 -22.53 5.00
C THR A 388 19.88 -23.43 3.81
N GLU A 389 19.05 -24.45 4.02
CA GLU A 389 18.62 -25.37 2.95
C GLU A 389 17.87 -24.62 1.84
N ILE A 390 16.94 -23.74 2.22
CA ILE A 390 16.15 -22.96 1.28
C ILE A 390 17.03 -21.97 0.51
N LEU A 391 17.93 -21.24 1.18
CA LEU A 391 18.85 -20.32 0.51
C LEU A 391 19.77 -21.04 -0.48
N ARG A 392 20.32 -22.21 -0.13
CA ARG A 392 21.12 -23.03 -1.07
C ARG A 392 20.31 -23.45 -2.29
N ALA A 393 19.08 -23.90 -2.08
CA ALA A 393 18.19 -24.30 -3.17
C ALA A 393 17.88 -23.11 -4.09
N LEU A 394 17.62 -21.93 -3.52
CA LEU A 394 17.37 -20.69 -4.25
C LEU A 394 18.58 -20.25 -5.07
N VAL A 395 19.79 -20.23 -4.48
CA VAL A 395 21.04 -19.91 -5.20
C VAL A 395 21.19 -20.82 -6.42
N ARG A 396 21.10 -22.13 -6.23
CA ARG A 396 21.25 -23.12 -7.30
C ARG A 396 20.23 -22.90 -8.42
N LEU A 397 18.96 -22.65 -8.08
CA LEU A 397 17.90 -22.43 -9.06
C LEU A 397 18.05 -21.09 -9.79
N ALA A 398 18.44 -20.03 -9.08
CA ALA A 398 18.66 -18.70 -9.66
C ALA A 398 19.85 -18.69 -10.63
N GLU A 399 20.95 -19.37 -10.28
CA GLU A 399 22.09 -19.56 -11.17
C GLU A 399 21.72 -20.39 -12.40
N ALA A 400 21.00 -21.50 -12.22
CA ALA A 400 20.52 -22.32 -13.34
C ALA A 400 19.60 -21.53 -14.29
N HIS A 401 18.71 -20.71 -13.74
CA HIS A 401 17.80 -19.87 -14.52
C HIS A 401 18.55 -18.80 -15.32
N ARG A 402 19.53 -18.13 -14.70
CA ARG A 402 20.37 -17.14 -15.40
C ARG A 402 21.23 -17.77 -16.49
N ASN A 403 21.79 -18.95 -16.24
CA ASN A 403 22.57 -19.69 -17.23
C ASN A 403 21.71 -20.24 -18.38
N GLY A 404 20.43 -20.56 -18.12
CA GLY A 404 19.45 -20.90 -19.15
C GLY A 404 19.08 -19.71 -20.01
N ALA A 405 18.75 -18.56 -19.37
CA ALA A 405 18.44 -17.31 -20.07
C ALA A 405 19.61 -16.81 -20.95
N ALA A 406 20.86 -17.00 -20.51
CA ALA A 406 22.05 -16.68 -21.30
C ALA A 406 22.29 -17.62 -22.50
N ARG A 407 21.74 -18.84 -22.47
CA ARG A 407 21.79 -19.78 -23.61
C ARG A 407 20.69 -19.52 -24.63
N ASP A 408 19.54 -19.01 -24.20
CA ASP A 408 18.42 -18.67 -25.10
C ASP A 408 18.57 -17.27 -25.72
N ALA A 409 19.46 -16.43 -25.18
CA ALA A 409 19.76 -15.08 -25.66
C ALA A 409 21.00 -14.98 -26.58
N ALA A 410 21.73 -16.08 -26.79
CA ALA A 410 22.87 -16.19 -27.70
C ALA A 410 22.49 -17.06 -28.90
#